data_AF-A0A5D2Q0F4-F1
#
_entry.id   AF-A0A5D2Q0F4-F1
#
_cell.length_a   1.000
_cell.length_b   1.000
_cell.length_c   1.000
_cell.angle_alpha   90.00
_cell.angle_beta   90.00
_cell.angle_gamma   90.00
#
_symmetry.space_group_name_H-M   'P 1'
#
loop_
_entity.id
_entity.type
_entity.pdbx_description
1 polymer ?
#
loop_
_entity_poly.entity_id
_entity_poly.type
_entity_poly.pdbx_seq_one_letter_code
_entity_poly.pdbx_strand_id
1 'polypeptide(L)'
;MGCTYSVYGVGRKKKLSIPEVVVFAPCMRIPAQCDLQRALKGLIPRDVIDKLSCLRNRIALVADDTGGSAITELRQALEEYLSILIGLTKKEHGLENLVEFKWKNLVDGRQETSVANAWFELLSVVHMMAMLTLCEADTIMIPKDYSGSGFRVVSTDCKRDAVDLLLKAAGYLEFCVRNVLCCIPPEIKKSMSKDLQDGVLEAISIQALGQGTEIQLGLAIESQKATLSVKRRLACELLIYYSQAYQCISGCDLSPGYGKKHMWFIKWKFLEAKAAAYYYHGLVLDKGSEPTCHISAVCCFLAAQELLVESKKACISFCLATPVTRAPPLWGAMKHLHQKIPEVASRKSQMYGYLLEQEKALQSLPELPDFQLSLRPDDYELPAIDPAWDSGNWEKQGQQPLKDHLNDSEDEIETE
;
A
#
# COMPACT_ATOMS: atom_id res chain seq x y z
N MET A 1 51.91 39.11 4.33
CA MET A 1 50.61 39.18 5.02
C MET A 1 49.59 38.62 4.05
N GLY A 2 48.99 37.43 4.18
CA GLY A 2 48.46 36.72 5.35
C GLY A 2 46.95 36.54 5.15
N CYS A 3 46.50 35.40 4.58
CA CYS A 3 45.50 34.44 5.12
C CYS A 3 44.01 34.79 4.81
N THR A 4 43.00 33.92 4.58
CA THR A 4 42.78 32.46 4.41
C THR A 4 41.28 32.24 4.07
N TYR A 5 40.96 31.22 3.25
CA TYR A 5 39.76 30.33 3.18
C TYR A 5 38.31 30.81 3.45
N SER A 6 37.39 30.39 2.55
CA SER A 6 36.32 29.43 2.89
C SER A 6 35.58 28.92 1.64
N VAL A 7 35.84 27.65 1.31
CA VAL A 7 35.04 26.82 0.40
C VAL A 7 33.87 26.25 1.21
N TYR A 8 32.63 26.65 0.89
CA TYR A 8 31.45 25.86 1.24
C TYR A 8 30.85 25.29 -0.04
N GLY A 9 30.88 23.95 -0.11
CA GLY A 9 30.39 23.17 -1.23
C GLY A 9 28.91 23.45 -1.49
N VAL A 10 28.61 23.81 -2.73
CA VAL A 10 27.26 23.89 -3.26
C VAL A 10 26.70 22.47 -3.31
N GLY A 11 25.89 22.11 -2.31
CA GLY A 11 25.06 20.92 -2.36
C GLY A 11 24.22 20.96 -3.63
N ARG A 12 24.33 19.92 -4.47
CA ARG A 12 23.47 19.72 -5.64
C ARG A 12 22.01 19.75 -5.18
N LYS A 13 21.29 20.84 -5.40
CA LYS A 13 19.83 20.86 -5.34
C LYS A 13 19.33 19.86 -6.40
N LYS A 14 18.98 18.63 -5.98
CA LYS A 14 18.23 17.69 -6.82
C LYS A 14 17.00 18.47 -7.33
N LYS A 15 16.86 18.60 -8.66
CA LYS A 15 15.61 19.14 -9.24
C LYS A 15 14.48 18.29 -8.67
N LEU A 16 13.56 18.91 -7.92
CA LEU A 16 12.35 18.26 -7.45
C LEU A 16 11.47 17.95 -8.66
N SER A 17 11.68 16.77 -9.25
CA SER A 17 10.75 16.21 -10.22
C SER A 17 9.52 15.75 -9.45
N ILE A 18 8.37 16.36 -9.72
CA ILE A 18 7.10 15.92 -9.13
C ILE A 18 6.79 14.54 -9.73
N PRO A 19 6.66 13.47 -8.91
CA PRO A 19 6.45 12.12 -9.42
C PRO A 19 5.10 12.02 -10.14
N GLU A 20 5.13 11.27 -11.23
CA GLU A 20 3.95 10.77 -11.93
C GLU A 20 3.55 9.45 -11.26
N VAL A 21 2.25 9.25 -11.04
CA VAL A 21 1.72 8.12 -10.27
C VAL A 21 0.58 7.49 -11.06
N VAL A 22 0.76 6.25 -11.50
CA VAL A 22 -0.25 5.47 -12.23
C VAL A 22 -0.83 4.35 -11.37
N VAL A 23 0.03 3.66 -10.63
CA VAL A 23 -0.34 2.83 -9.49
C VAL A 23 0.06 3.61 -8.24
N PHE A 24 -0.91 3.86 -7.36
CA PHE A 24 -0.62 4.54 -6.10
C PHE A 24 -0.06 3.55 -5.08
N ALA A 25 1.16 3.83 -4.64
CA ALA A 25 1.75 3.28 -3.43
C ALA A 25 1.63 4.32 -2.30
N PRO A 26 1.02 3.97 -1.15
CA PRO A 26 1.09 4.77 0.07
C PRO A 26 2.54 4.94 0.57
N CYS A 27 2.71 5.70 1.65
CA CYS A 27 4.05 6.05 2.13
C CYS A 27 4.88 4.81 2.49
N MET A 28 6.10 4.76 1.97
CA MET A 28 7.08 3.74 2.32
C MET A 28 7.86 4.17 3.57
N ARG A 29 7.93 3.25 4.54
CA ARG A 29 8.74 3.38 5.75
C ARG A 29 10.03 2.59 5.58
N ILE A 30 11.10 3.06 6.21
CA ILE A 30 12.40 2.41 6.19
C ILE A 30 12.96 2.31 7.62
N PRO A 31 13.79 1.29 7.90
CA PRO A 31 14.37 1.12 9.23
C PRO A 31 15.30 2.30 9.54
N ALA A 32 15.22 2.79 10.78
CA ALA A 32 16.14 3.77 11.38
C ALA A 32 17.06 3.07 12.39
N GLN A 33 18.17 3.69 12.76
CA GLN A 33 19.20 3.05 13.59
C GLN A 33 18.65 2.50 14.92
N CYS A 34 18.94 1.24 15.23
CA CYS A 34 18.60 0.58 16.49
C CYS A 34 19.81 -0.18 17.05
N ASP A 35 19.94 -0.26 18.38
CA ASP A 35 21.07 -0.93 19.05
C ASP A 35 20.70 -2.39 19.41
N LEU A 36 20.67 -3.24 18.38
CA LEU A 36 20.42 -4.68 18.51
C LEU A 36 21.48 -5.37 19.39
N GLN A 37 22.72 -4.92 19.26
CA GLN A 37 23.86 -5.46 20.01
C GLN A 37 23.65 -5.29 21.51
N ARG A 38 23.33 -4.09 21.97
CA ARG A 38 23.09 -3.85 23.41
C ARG A 38 21.89 -4.63 23.93
N ALA A 39 20.80 -4.70 23.16
CA ALA A 39 19.55 -5.30 23.61
C ALA A 39 19.60 -6.83 23.71
N LEU A 40 20.37 -7.49 22.83
CA LEU A 40 20.38 -8.96 22.70
C LEU A 40 21.66 -9.63 23.22
N LYS A 41 22.65 -8.84 23.65
CA LYS A 41 23.95 -9.35 24.12
C LYS A 41 23.77 -10.31 25.29
N GLY A 42 24.34 -11.51 25.16
CA GLY A 42 24.29 -12.55 26.19
C GLY A 42 22.95 -13.29 26.26
N LEU A 43 21.97 -12.90 25.44
CA LEU A 43 20.68 -13.58 25.34
C LEU A 43 20.62 -14.54 24.14
N ILE A 44 21.30 -14.18 23.04
CA ILE A 44 21.35 -14.99 21.81
C ILE A 44 22.80 -15.09 21.30
N PRO A 45 23.14 -16.08 20.43
CA PRO A 45 24.47 -16.19 19.84
C PRO A 45 24.91 -14.92 19.12
N ARG A 46 26.16 -14.54 19.29
CA ARG A 46 26.72 -13.31 18.69
C ARG A 46 26.52 -13.26 17.17
N ASP A 47 26.67 -14.40 16.53
CA ASP A 47 26.57 -14.56 15.07
C ASP A 47 25.15 -14.19 14.57
N VAL A 48 24.11 -14.51 15.36
CA VAL A 48 22.71 -14.14 15.08
C VAL A 48 22.52 -12.63 15.23
N ILE A 49 23.07 -12.02 16.29
CA ILE A 49 23.00 -10.57 16.51
C ILE A 49 23.73 -9.80 15.39
N ASP A 50 24.91 -10.28 15.01
CA ASP A 50 25.74 -9.68 13.95
C ASP A 50 25.01 -9.76 12.60
N LYS A 51 24.38 -10.90 12.28
CA LYS A 51 23.58 -11.08 11.06
C LYS A 51 22.32 -10.21 11.05
N LEU A 52 21.56 -10.15 12.14
CA LEU A 52 20.41 -9.24 12.31
C LEU A 52 20.82 -7.79 12.06
N SER A 53 21.90 -7.35 12.72
CA SER A 53 22.41 -5.98 12.63
C SER A 53 22.90 -5.65 11.22
N CYS A 54 23.63 -6.56 10.58
CA CYS A 54 24.18 -6.38 9.24
C CYS A 54 23.06 -6.22 8.20
N LEU A 55 22.08 -7.13 8.19
CA LEU A 55 20.98 -7.12 7.23
C LEU A 55 20.08 -5.90 7.41
N ARG A 56 19.72 -5.57 8.65
CA ARG A 56 18.90 -4.38 8.95
C ARG A 56 19.60 -3.09 8.52
N ASN A 57 20.91 -2.98 8.78
CA ASN A 57 21.71 -1.83 8.35
C ASN A 57 21.83 -1.75 6.81
N ARG A 58 21.99 -2.90 6.13
CA ARG A 58 22.00 -2.95 4.66
C ARG A 58 20.68 -2.43 4.08
N ILE A 59 19.54 -2.84 4.62
CA ILE A 59 18.22 -2.35 4.19
C ILE A 59 18.13 -0.84 4.39
N ALA A 60 18.50 -0.33 5.56
CA ALA A 60 18.47 1.10 5.87
C ALA A 60 19.33 1.91 4.90
N LEU A 61 20.58 1.49 4.67
CA LEU A 61 21.54 2.16 3.79
C LEU A 61 21.07 2.17 2.34
N VAL A 62 20.67 1.01 1.80
CA VAL A 62 20.20 0.91 0.41
C VAL A 62 18.95 1.76 0.20
N ALA A 63 18.03 1.77 1.17
CA ALA A 63 16.80 2.53 1.05
C ALA A 63 17.04 4.05 1.13
N ASP A 64 17.90 4.51 2.04
CA ASP A 64 18.29 5.92 2.16
C ASP A 64 19.07 6.40 0.91
N ASP A 65 20.02 5.62 0.41
CA ASP A 65 20.87 5.99 -0.73
C ASP A 65 20.08 6.09 -2.04
N THR A 66 19.17 5.14 -2.25
CA THR A 66 18.42 5.01 -3.51
C THR A 66 17.05 5.67 -3.47
N GLY A 67 16.61 6.18 -2.31
CA GLY A 67 15.24 6.64 -2.11
C GLY A 67 14.23 5.52 -2.37
N GLY A 68 14.57 4.27 -2.05
CA GLY A 68 13.72 3.10 -2.26
C GLY A 68 13.60 2.62 -3.71
N SER A 69 14.40 3.15 -4.64
CA SER A 69 14.31 2.79 -6.07
C SER A 69 15.03 1.49 -6.44
N ALA A 70 15.96 1.00 -5.60
CA ALA A 70 16.63 -0.30 -5.77
C ALA A 70 15.74 -1.45 -5.26
N ILE A 71 14.60 -1.65 -5.93
CA ILE A 71 13.53 -2.56 -5.49
C ILE A 71 14.03 -4.00 -5.36
N THR A 72 14.79 -4.51 -6.34
CA THR A 72 15.29 -5.89 -6.34
C THR A 72 16.25 -6.15 -5.19
N GLU A 73 17.21 -5.26 -4.98
CA GLU A 73 18.21 -5.34 -3.92
C GLU A 73 17.57 -5.23 -2.53
N LEU A 74 16.57 -4.34 -2.39
CA LEU A 74 15.82 -4.20 -1.15
C LEU A 74 14.96 -5.42 -0.85
N ARG A 75 14.24 -5.96 -1.85
CA ARG A 75 13.43 -7.17 -1.68
C ARG A 75 14.28 -8.34 -1.22
N GLN A 76 15.42 -8.59 -1.86
CA GLN A 76 16.35 -9.64 -1.46
C GLN A 76 16.83 -9.44 0.00
N ALA A 77 17.26 -8.22 0.35
CA ALA A 77 17.73 -7.93 1.70
C ALA A 77 16.62 -8.09 2.76
N LEU A 78 15.37 -7.74 2.43
CA LEU A 78 14.21 -7.92 3.30
C LEU A 78 13.88 -9.41 3.49
N GLU A 79 13.94 -10.24 2.45
CA GLU A 79 13.73 -11.68 2.54
C GLU A 79 14.82 -12.36 3.40
N GLU A 80 16.09 -12.00 3.19
CA GLU A 80 17.22 -12.46 4.02
C GLU A 80 17.08 -12.01 5.48
N TYR A 81 16.56 -10.80 5.71
CA TYR A 81 16.34 -10.29 7.08
C TYR A 81 15.14 -10.97 7.76
N LEU A 82 14.06 -11.24 7.01
CA LEU A 82 12.89 -11.93 7.53
C LEU A 82 13.23 -13.31 8.09
N SER A 83 14.06 -14.09 7.39
CA SER A 83 14.40 -15.46 7.81
C SER A 83 15.01 -15.49 9.22
N ILE A 84 15.85 -14.50 9.56
CA ILE A 84 16.46 -14.40 10.88
C ILE A 84 15.59 -13.66 11.89
N LEU A 85 14.82 -12.64 11.47
CA LEU A 85 13.94 -11.85 12.33
C LEU A 85 12.83 -12.69 12.98
N ILE A 86 12.29 -13.69 12.27
CA ILE A 86 11.22 -14.56 12.77
C ILE A 86 11.62 -15.27 14.06
N GLY A 87 12.91 -15.52 14.31
CA GLY A 87 13.34 -16.10 15.58
C GLY A 87 13.08 -15.18 16.78
N LEU A 88 13.06 -13.86 16.60
CA LEU A 88 12.71 -12.91 17.67
C LEU A 88 11.22 -12.94 18.04
N THR A 89 10.35 -13.47 17.17
CA THR A 89 8.90 -13.58 17.42
C THR A 89 8.50 -14.92 18.02
N LYS A 90 9.44 -15.84 18.24
CA LYS A 90 9.18 -17.13 18.88
C LYS A 90 9.05 -16.98 20.38
N LYS A 91 7.90 -17.39 20.90
CA LYS A 91 7.60 -17.33 22.34
C LYS A 91 8.62 -18.11 23.17
N GLU A 92 9.11 -19.26 22.67
CA GLU A 92 10.13 -20.04 23.37
C GLU A 92 11.44 -19.27 23.64
N HIS A 93 11.76 -18.25 22.85
CA HIS A 93 12.99 -17.46 23.05
C HIS A 93 12.79 -16.31 24.05
N GLY A 94 11.56 -15.87 24.31
CA GLY A 94 11.28 -14.78 25.27
C GLY A 94 11.84 -13.39 24.86
N LEU A 95 12.09 -13.17 23.57
CA LEU A 95 12.78 -11.96 23.06
C LEU A 95 11.84 -10.86 22.55
N GLU A 96 10.54 -11.12 22.52
CA GLU A 96 9.55 -10.34 21.77
C GLU A 96 9.59 -8.83 22.05
N ASN A 97 9.84 -8.42 23.30
CA ASN A 97 9.77 -7.00 23.70
C ASN A 97 11.13 -6.39 24.10
N LEU A 98 12.24 -7.06 23.77
CA LEU A 98 13.57 -6.67 24.26
C LEU A 98 14.25 -5.60 23.41
N VAL A 99 13.90 -5.51 22.13
CA VAL A 99 14.53 -4.58 21.19
C VAL A 99 13.55 -3.47 20.87
N GLU A 100 14.00 -2.23 21.07
CA GLU A 100 13.30 -1.04 20.58
C GLU A 100 13.61 -0.80 19.10
N PHE A 101 12.64 -1.09 18.24
CA PHE A 101 12.76 -0.95 16.81
C PHE A 101 12.30 0.42 16.34
N LYS A 102 13.12 1.05 15.50
CA LYS A 102 12.88 2.40 14.97
C LYS A 102 12.65 2.37 13.47
N TRP A 103 11.62 3.07 13.02
CA TRP A 103 11.24 3.22 11.62
C TRP A 103 10.88 4.67 11.32
N LYS A 104 11.29 5.16 10.15
CA LYS A 104 10.99 6.52 9.68
C LYS A 104 10.31 6.48 8.31
N ASN A 105 9.51 7.49 8.01
CA ASN A 105 8.99 7.69 6.66
C ASN A 105 10.11 8.13 5.70
N LEU A 106 10.19 7.49 4.53
CA LEU A 106 11.26 7.74 3.57
C LEU A 106 11.24 9.15 2.98
N VAL A 107 10.05 9.68 2.72
CA VAL A 107 9.89 10.94 1.97
C VAL A 107 10.07 12.18 2.83
N ASP A 108 9.63 12.16 4.10
CA ASP A 108 9.77 13.33 5.01
C ASP A 108 10.86 13.19 6.06
N GLY A 109 11.34 11.97 6.35
CA GLY A 109 12.36 11.67 7.36
C GLY A 109 12.02 12.10 8.80
N ARG A 110 10.84 12.67 9.04
CA ARG A 110 10.49 13.37 10.28
C ARG A 110 9.59 12.56 11.20
N GLN A 111 8.82 11.63 10.65
CA GLN A 111 7.93 10.77 11.42
C GLN A 111 8.67 9.48 11.80
N GLU A 112 9.48 9.55 12.85
CA GLU A 112 10.10 8.38 13.46
C GLU A 112 9.12 7.73 14.45
N THR A 113 9.03 6.41 14.43
CA THR A 113 8.24 5.61 15.36
C THR A 113 9.18 4.60 16.00
N SER A 114 9.10 4.50 17.32
CA SER A 114 9.94 3.66 18.15
C SER A 114 9.04 2.73 18.95
N VAL A 115 9.19 1.41 18.76
CA VAL A 115 8.33 0.40 19.40
C VAL A 115 9.18 -0.78 19.84
N ALA A 116 9.09 -1.14 21.11
CA ALA A 116 9.78 -2.29 21.69
C ALA A 116 8.99 -3.60 21.48
N ASN A 117 8.94 -4.07 20.24
CA ASN A 117 8.22 -5.30 19.89
C ASN A 117 8.70 -5.91 18.56
N ALA A 118 9.03 -7.21 18.55
CA ALA A 118 9.50 -7.94 17.38
C ALA A 118 8.40 -8.18 16.34
N TRP A 119 7.14 -8.36 16.75
CA TRP A 119 6.02 -8.44 15.82
C TRP A 119 5.78 -7.11 15.08
N PHE A 120 6.03 -5.97 15.73
CA PHE A 120 6.04 -4.66 15.05
C PHE A 120 7.16 -4.53 14.02
N GLU A 121 8.37 -5.02 14.30
CA GLU A 121 9.45 -5.06 13.31
C GLU A 121 9.05 -5.93 12.11
N LEU A 122 8.51 -7.13 12.37
CA LEU A 122 8.02 -8.04 11.34
C LEU A 122 6.95 -7.37 10.47
N LEU A 123 5.97 -6.72 11.10
CA LEU A 123 4.93 -5.96 10.42
C LEU A 123 5.52 -4.89 9.51
N SER A 124 6.51 -4.14 10.01
CA SER A 124 7.12 -3.03 9.27
C SER A 124 7.93 -3.51 8.06
N VAL A 125 8.61 -4.65 8.19
CA VAL A 125 9.35 -5.31 7.11
C VAL A 125 8.41 -5.81 6.01
N VAL A 126 7.36 -6.57 6.36
CA VAL A 126 6.40 -7.10 5.37
C VAL A 126 5.60 -5.96 4.73
N HIS A 127 5.25 -4.92 5.49
CA HIS A 127 4.65 -3.70 4.93
C HIS A 127 5.58 -3.01 3.92
N MET A 128 6.88 -2.89 4.21
CA MET A 128 7.85 -2.33 3.25
C MET A 128 7.93 -3.17 1.97
N MET A 129 7.89 -4.50 2.07
CA MET A 129 7.83 -5.39 0.90
C MET A 129 6.58 -5.14 0.05
N ALA A 130 5.42 -4.93 0.68
CA ALA A 130 4.20 -4.56 -0.02
C ALA A 130 4.34 -3.22 -0.75
N MET A 131 4.87 -2.20 -0.08
CA MET A 131 5.05 -0.87 -0.67
C MET A 131 6.02 -0.90 -1.85
N LEU A 132 7.14 -1.62 -1.73
CA LEU A 132 8.08 -1.82 -2.84
C LEU A 132 7.43 -2.51 -4.04
N THR A 133 6.56 -3.48 -3.79
CA THR A 133 5.85 -4.22 -4.84
C THR A 133 4.82 -3.33 -5.55
N LEU A 134 4.12 -2.44 -4.84
CA LEU A 134 3.27 -1.41 -5.44
C LEU A 134 4.08 -0.41 -6.29
N CYS A 135 5.24 0.03 -5.79
CA CYS A 135 6.15 0.92 -6.53
C CYS A 135 6.69 0.26 -7.81
N GLU A 136 6.95 -1.04 -7.78
CA GLU A 136 7.36 -1.81 -8.97
C GLU A 136 6.25 -1.84 -10.02
N ALA A 137 5.01 -2.11 -9.60
CA ALA A 137 3.84 -2.05 -10.47
C ALA A 137 3.64 -0.67 -11.09
N ASP A 138 3.85 0.41 -10.33
CA ASP A 138 3.83 1.78 -10.86
C ASP A 138 4.90 2.01 -11.93
N THR A 139 6.13 1.56 -11.64
CA THR A 139 7.29 1.76 -12.52
C THR A 139 7.11 1.08 -13.88
N ILE A 140 6.61 -0.16 -13.91
CA ILE A 140 6.38 -0.88 -15.19
C ILE A 140 5.20 -0.30 -15.98
N MET A 141 4.26 0.35 -15.28
CA MET A 141 3.11 0.99 -15.90
C MET A 141 3.45 2.37 -16.48
N ILE A 142 4.59 2.98 -16.10
CA ILE A 142 5.11 4.26 -16.61
C ILE A 142 6.10 4.02 -17.77
N PRO A 143 5.73 4.33 -19.02
CA PRO A 143 6.66 4.18 -20.15
C PRO A 143 7.89 5.07 -20.01
N LYS A 144 9.06 4.48 -20.26
CA LYS A 144 10.35 5.19 -20.23
C LYS A 144 10.57 6.04 -21.50
N ASP A 145 9.94 5.65 -22.61
CA ASP A 145 10.07 6.33 -23.89
C ASP A 145 8.94 7.35 -24.06
N TYR A 146 9.27 8.62 -23.82
CA TYR A 146 8.42 9.74 -24.19
C TYR A 146 8.50 9.93 -25.71
N SER A 147 7.68 9.20 -26.48
CA SER A 147 7.68 9.27 -27.95
C SER A 147 7.20 10.61 -28.53
N GLY A 148 7.14 11.70 -27.75
CA GLY A 148 6.72 13.05 -28.17
C GLY A 148 5.25 13.17 -28.62
N SER A 149 4.56 12.04 -28.86
CA SER A 149 3.20 11.96 -29.40
C SER A 149 2.11 12.16 -28.35
N GLY A 150 2.46 12.34 -27.07
CA GLY A 150 1.50 12.50 -25.97
C GLY A 150 0.68 11.24 -25.66
N PHE A 151 0.92 10.11 -26.35
CA PHE A 151 0.21 8.86 -26.14
C PHE A 151 1.03 7.87 -25.31
N ARG A 152 0.49 7.49 -24.15
CA ARG A 152 1.04 6.43 -23.30
C ARG A 152 0.67 5.06 -23.87
N VAL A 153 1.65 4.31 -24.35
CA VAL A 153 1.48 2.92 -24.78
C VAL A 153 2.18 2.01 -23.79
N VAL A 154 1.40 1.21 -23.06
CA VAL A 154 1.90 0.16 -22.16
C VAL A 154 1.54 -1.17 -22.80
N SER A 155 2.50 -2.10 -22.89
CA SER A 155 2.27 -3.40 -23.52
C SER A 155 1.24 -4.22 -22.72
N THR A 156 0.61 -5.21 -23.39
CA THR A 156 -0.33 -6.11 -22.69
C THR A 156 0.38 -6.94 -21.62
N ASP A 157 1.64 -7.30 -21.83
CA ASP A 157 2.41 -8.10 -20.87
C ASP A 157 2.75 -7.26 -19.63
N CYS A 158 3.22 -6.01 -19.79
CA CYS A 158 3.45 -5.12 -18.65
C CYS A 158 2.16 -4.87 -17.83
N LYS A 159 1.00 -4.82 -18.48
CA LYS A 159 -0.29 -4.71 -17.77
C LYS A 159 -0.61 -5.98 -16.97
N ARG A 160 -0.30 -7.17 -17.48
CA ARG A 160 -0.49 -8.44 -16.76
C ARG A 160 0.48 -8.55 -15.59
N ASP A 161 1.76 -8.26 -15.82
CA ASP A 161 2.79 -8.25 -14.78
C ASP A 161 2.42 -7.27 -13.65
N ALA A 162 1.83 -6.10 -13.99
CA ALA A 162 1.35 -5.16 -12.99
C ALA A 162 0.19 -5.70 -12.16
N VAL A 163 -0.72 -6.46 -12.78
CA VAL A 163 -1.79 -7.14 -12.03
C VAL A 163 -1.18 -8.16 -11.06
N ASP A 164 -0.24 -8.98 -11.51
CA ASP A 164 0.40 -10.00 -10.66
C ASP A 164 1.14 -9.35 -9.47
N LEU A 165 1.86 -8.25 -9.70
CA LEU A 165 2.47 -7.48 -8.62
C LEU A 165 1.45 -6.90 -7.63
N LEU A 166 0.28 -6.46 -8.11
CA LEU A 166 -0.79 -5.94 -7.26
C LEU A 166 -1.42 -7.05 -6.39
N LEU A 167 -1.60 -8.26 -6.92
CA LEU A 167 -2.09 -9.41 -6.14
C LEU A 167 -1.08 -9.81 -5.07
N LYS A 168 0.21 -9.83 -5.42
CA LYS A 168 1.31 -10.09 -4.47
C LYS A 168 1.39 -9.04 -3.37
N ALA A 169 1.26 -7.76 -3.71
CA ALA A 169 1.22 -6.67 -2.73
C ALA A 169 0.01 -6.80 -1.78
N ALA A 170 -1.16 -7.14 -2.31
CA ALA A 170 -2.36 -7.40 -1.52
C ALA A 170 -2.14 -8.58 -0.56
N GLY A 171 -1.44 -9.63 -1.00
CA GLY A 171 -1.09 -10.81 -0.20
C GLY A 171 -0.25 -10.48 1.03
N TYR A 172 0.83 -9.70 0.84
CA TYR A 172 1.63 -9.21 1.97
C TYR A 172 0.80 -8.42 2.99
N LEU A 173 -0.11 -7.55 2.53
CA LEU A 173 -0.93 -6.72 3.40
C LEU A 173 -2.02 -7.53 4.11
N GLU A 174 -2.61 -8.51 3.44
CA GLU A 174 -3.58 -9.41 4.05
C GLU A 174 -2.91 -10.23 5.16
N PHE A 175 -1.69 -10.74 4.92
CA PHE A 175 -0.87 -11.40 5.93
C PHE A 175 -0.58 -10.48 7.13
N CYS A 176 -0.20 -9.22 6.88
CA CYS A 176 -0.01 -8.25 7.95
C CYS A 176 -1.24 -8.10 8.85
N VAL A 177 -2.44 -8.00 8.25
CA VAL A 177 -3.70 -7.85 8.99
C VAL A 177 -4.09 -9.13 9.73
N ARG A 178 -4.06 -10.28 9.06
CA ARG A 178 -4.59 -11.53 9.61
C ARG A 178 -3.62 -12.25 10.55
N ASN A 179 -2.32 -12.20 10.27
CA ASN A 179 -1.32 -13.05 10.91
C ASN A 179 -0.34 -12.29 11.81
N VAL A 180 -0.13 -10.99 11.57
CA VAL A 180 0.86 -10.20 12.32
C VAL A 180 0.18 -9.28 13.33
N LEU A 181 -0.80 -8.48 12.90
CA LEU A 181 -1.48 -7.51 13.77
C LEU A 181 -2.22 -8.18 14.93
N CYS A 182 -2.70 -9.42 14.78
CA CYS A 182 -3.32 -10.18 15.86
C CYS A 182 -2.34 -10.57 16.98
N CYS A 183 -1.04 -10.61 16.69
CA CYS A 183 0.02 -10.92 17.65
C CYS A 183 0.52 -9.68 18.42
N ILE A 184 0.14 -8.47 18.01
CA ILE A 184 0.57 -7.22 18.66
C ILE A 184 -0.47 -6.78 19.70
N PRO A 185 -0.10 -6.63 20.99
CA PRO A 185 -1.01 -6.18 22.03
C PRO A 185 -1.63 -4.80 21.75
N PRO A 186 -2.88 -4.54 22.18
CA PRO A 186 -3.57 -3.27 21.95
C PRO A 186 -2.82 -2.04 22.48
N GLU A 187 -2.08 -2.18 23.57
CA GLU A 187 -1.27 -1.13 24.19
C GLU A 187 -0.12 -0.72 23.26
N ILE A 188 0.49 -1.69 22.59
CA ILE A 188 1.56 -1.47 21.62
C ILE A 188 0.98 -0.89 20.32
N LYS A 189 -0.19 -1.34 19.87
CA LYS A 189 -0.86 -0.76 18.69
C LYS A 189 -1.12 0.75 18.84
N LYS A 190 -1.34 1.25 20.06
CA LYS A 190 -1.53 2.69 20.32
C LYS A 190 -0.25 3.52 20.17
N SER A 191 0.93 2.93 20.34
CA SER A 191 2.21 3.61 20.13
C SER A 191 2.70 3.53 18.68
N MET A 192 2.10 2.65 17.88
CA MET A 192 2.38 2.54 16.46
C MET A 192 1.90 3.77 15.67
N SER A 193 2.48 3.93 14.48
CA SER A 193 2.09 5.00 13.59
C SER A 193 0.71 4.73 12.96
N LYS A 194 -0.03 5.82 12.71
CA LYS A 194 -1.44 5.77 12.26
C LYS A 194 -1.62 5.11 10.88
N ASP A 195 -0.56 5.05 10.09
CA ASP A 195 -0.51 4.38 8.78
C ASP A 195 -0.47 2.84 8.90
N LEU A 196 -0.20 2.28 10.08
CA LEU A 196 -0.18 0.83 10.35
C LEU A 196 -1.44 0.32 11.08
N GLN A 197 -2.49 1.14 11.18
CA GLN A 197 -3.78 0.70 11.74
C GLN A 197 -4.43 -0.38 10.86
N ASP A 198 -5.17 -1.30 11.48
CA ASP A 198 -5.82 -2.43 10.82
C ASP A 198 -6.63 -2.00 9.58
N GLY A 199 -7.52 -1.01 9.73
CA GLY A 199 -8.34 -0.49 8.62
C GLY A 199 -7.55 0.25 7.53
N VAL A 200 -6.38 0.81 7.86
CA VAL A 200 -5.50 1.41 6.85
C VAL A 200 -4.85 0.32 6.03
N LEU A 201 -4.25 -0.70 6.66
CA LEU A 201 -3.60 -1.80 5.93
C LEU A 201 -4.60 -2.60 5.08
N GLU A 202 -5.81 -2.84 5.61
CA GLU A 202 -6.89 -3.50 4.87
C GLU A 202 -7.32 -2.65 3.66
N ALA A 203 -7.50 -1.34 3.83
CA ALA A 203 -7.79 -0.45 2.72
C ALA A 203 -6.70 -0.49 1.63
N ILE A 204 -5.42 -0.59 2.01
CA ILE A 204 -4.31 -0.72 1.04
C ILE A 204 -4.38 -2.07 0.32
N SER A 205 -4.65 -3.16 1.01
CA SER A 205 -4.79 -4.49 0.38
C SER A 205 -5.90 -4.46 -0.68
N ILE A 206 -7.08 -3.94 -0.29
CA ILE A 206 -8.25 -3.86 -1.17
C ILE A 206 -8.01 -2.87 -2.33
N GLN A 207 -7.32 -1.75 -2.10
CA GLN A 207 -7.00 -0.81 -3.18
C GLN A 207 -6.10 -1.46 -4.24
N ALA A 208 -5.19 -2.37 -3.86
CA ALA A 208 -4.33 -3.06 -4.80
C ALA A 208 -5.17 -3.95 -5.74
N LEU A 209 -6.16 -4.67 -5.21
CA LEU A 209 -7.13 -5.44 -6.00
C LEU A 209 -7.99 -4.53 -6.90
N GLY A 210 -8.41 -3.37 -6.40
CA GLY A 210 -9.11 -2.35 -7.17
C GLY A 210 -8.28 -1.85 -8.37
N GLN A 211 -7.02 -1.49 -8.15
CA GLN A 211 -6.10 -1.08 -9.22
C GLN A 211 -5.88 -2.20 -10.25
N GLY A 212 -5.78 -3.46 -9.82
CA GLY A 212 -5.67 -4.61 -10.71
C GLY A 212 -6.92 -4.80 -11.57
N THR A 213 -8.10 -4.64 -10.96
CA THR A 213 -9.39 -4.72 -11.66
C THR A 213 -9.57 -3.60 -12.68
N GLU A 214 -9.06 -2.40 -12.39
CA GLU A 214 -9.05 -1.29 -13.37
C GLU A 214 -8.15 -1.59 -14.57
N ILE A 215 -6.98 -2.20 -14.36
CA ILE A 215 -6.11 -2.67 -15.45
C ILE A 215 -6.84 -3.72 -16.30
N GLN A 216 -7.50 -4.69 -15.67
CA GLN A 216 -8.31 -5.71 -16.36
C GLN A 216 -9.47 -5.10 -17.15
N LEU A 217 -10.14 -4.08 -16.61
CA LEU A 217 -11.18 -3.33 -17.33
C LEU A 217 -10.59 -2.63 -18.56
N GLY A 218 -9.42 -2.03 -18.44
CA GLY A 218 -8.68 -1.44 -19.57
C GLY A 218 -8.38 -2.47 -20.67
N LEU A 219 -7.87 -3.65 -20.30
CA LEU A 219 -7.63 -4.77 -21.23
C LEU A 219 -8.93 -5.24 -21.90
N ALA A 220 -10.03 -5.34 -21.15
CA ALA A 220 -11.33 -5.69 -21.69
C ALA A 220 -11.84 -4.63 -22.69
N ILE A 221 -11.62 -3.34 -22.43
CA ILE A 221 -12.01 -2.26 -23.34
C ILE A 221 -11.27 -2.36 -24.68
N GLU A 222 -9.96 -2.65 -24.63
CA GLU A 222 -9.10 -2.80 -25.82
C GLU A 222 -9.37 -4.10 -26.59
N SER A 223 -9.93 -5.12 -25.94
CA SER A 223 -10.23 -6.40 -26.55
C SER A 223 -11.54 -6.40 -27.34
N GLN A 224 -11.47 -6.80 -28.62
CA GLN A 224 -12.65 -7.04 -29.46
C GLN A 224 -13.49 -8.24 -28.98
N LYS A 225 -12.89 -9.16 -28.22
CA LYS A 225 -13.56 -10.37 -27.71
C LYS A 225 -14.35 -10.12 -26.43
N ALA A 226 -14.06 -9.05 -25.70
CA ALA A 226 -14.71 -8.77 -24.42
C ALA A 226 -16.12 -8.21 -24.62
N THR A 227 -17.11 -8.94 -24.13
CA THR A 227 -18.52 -8.53 -24.23
C THR A 227 -18.83 -7.35 -23.32
N LEU A 228 -19.94 -6.67 -23.59
CA LEU A 228 -20.46 -5.61 -22.71
C LEU A 228 -20.71 -6.13 -21.28
N SER A 229 -21.16 -7.38 -21.14
CA SER A 229 -21.41 -7.97 -19.82
C SER A 229 -20.12 -8.14 -19.01
N VAL A 230 -19.01 -8.50 -19.67
CA VAL A 230 -17.68 -8.57 -19.02
C VAL A 230 -17.23 -7.19 -18.55
N LYS A 231 -17.37 -6.16 -19.39
CA LYS A 231 -17.00 -4.77 -19.03
C LYS A 231 -17.84 -4.24 -17.87
N ARG A 232 -19.16 -4.51 -17.88
CA ARG A 232 -20.07 -4.17 -16.77
C ARG A 232 -19.66 -4.87 -15.48
N ARG A 233 -19.41 -6.18 -15.53
CA ARG A 233 -18.97 -6.95 -14.36
C ARG A 233 -17.70 -6.38 -13.74
N LEU A 234 -16.64 -6.17 -14.54
CA LEU A 234 -15.38 -5.61 -14.06
C LEU A 234 -15.57 -4.19 -13.47
N ALA A 235 -16.41 -3.35 -14.07
CA ALA A 235 -16.69 -2.01 -13.54
C ALA A 235 -17.46 -2.06 -12.21
N CYS A 236 -18.38 -3.01 -12.03
CA CYS A 236 -19.07 -3.23 -10.77
C CYS A 236 -18.15 -3.83 -9.70
N GLU A 237 -17.30 -4.80 -10.04
CA GLU A 237 -16.28 -5.32 -9.10
C GLU A 237 -15.32 -4.21 -8.64
N LEU A 238 -14.89 -3.34 -9.55
CA LEU A 238 -14.08 -2.16 -9.23
C LEU A 238 -14.75 -1.25 -8.20
N LEU A 239 -16.06 -1.02 -8.34
CA LEU A 239 -16.85 -0.25 -7.38
C LEU A 239 -16.92 -0.96 -6.02
N ILE A 240 -17.12 -2.27 -6.01
CA ILE A 240 -17.18 -3.05 -4.76
C ILE A 240 -15.85 -2.94 -4.00
N TYR A 241 -14.70 -3.15 -4.65
CA TYR A 241 -13.39 -2.98 -4.00
C TYR A 241 -13.22 -1.59 -3.41
N TYR A 242 -13.47 -0.52 -4.17
CA TYR A 242 -13.28 0.83 -3.63
C TYR A 242 -14.34 1.23 -2.59
N SER A 243 -15.53 0.60 -2.61
CA SER A 243 -16.51 0.76 -1.54
C SER A 243 -16.01 0.15 -0.23
N GLN A 244 -15.46 -1.07 -0.29
CA GLN A 244 -14.86 -1.75 0.86
C GLN A 244 -13.65 -0.98 1.39
N ALA A 245 -12.73 -0.57 0.50
CA ALA A 245 -11.56 0.22 0.89
C ALA A 245 -11.96 1.55 1.56
N TYR A 246 -13.00 2.22 1.05
CA TYR A 246 -13.53 3.44 1.66
C TYR A 246 -14.11 3.17 3.06
N GLN A 247 -14.83 2.07 3.25
CA GLN A 247 -15.35 1.67 4.56
C GLN A 247 -14.22 1.45 5.58
N CYS A 248 -13.19 0.66 5.22
CA CYS A 248 -12.04 0.39 6.07
C CYS A 248 -11.34 1.68 6.53
N ILE A 249 -11.13 2.63 5.62
CA ILE A 249 -10.39 3.86 5.94
C ILE A 249 -11.25 4.97 6.57
N SER A 250 -12.58 4.95 6.38
CA SER A 250 -13.49 5.99 6.88
C SER A 250 -13.58 6.08 8.41
N GLY A 251 -13.33 4.98 9.12
CA GLY A 251 -13.30 4.93 10.58
C GLY A 251 -11.91 5.19 11.20
N CYS A 252 -10.87 5.35 10.38
CA CYS A 252 -9.49 5.49 10.86
C CYS A 252 -9.16 6.94 11.26
N ASP A 253 -8.43 7.12 12.36
CA ASP A 253 -7.82 8.41 12.69
C ASP A 253 -6.55 8.59 11.84
N LEU A 254 -6.67 9.38 10.77
CA LEU A 254 -5.60 9.57 9.80
C LEU A 254 -4.69 10.74 10.16
N SER A 255 -3.38 10.52 10.07
CA SER A 255 -2.40 11.59 10.23
C SER A 255 -2.58 12.67 9.14
N PRO A 256 -2.37 13.96 9.46
CA PRO A 256 -2.19 15.00 8.45
C PRO A 256 -1.08 14.60 7.47
N GLY A 257 -1.25 14.94 6.18
CA GLY A 257 -0.31 14.53 5.14
C GLY A 257 -0.72 13.18 4.50
N TYR A 258 0.10 12.14 4.69
CA TYR A 258 -0.03 10.86 3.97
C TYR A 258 -1.37 10.16 4.18
N GLY A 259 -1.88 10.11 5.42
CA GLY A 259 -3.18 9.50 5.71
C GLY A 259 -4.30 10.19 4.92
N LYS A 260 -4.31 11.53 4.93
CA LYS A 260 -5.26 12.32 4.13
C LYS A 260 -5.09 12.09 2.63
N LYS A 261 -3.86 11.95 2.12
CA LYS A 261 -3.61 11.66 0.70
C LYS A 261 -4.21 10.31 0.30
N HIS A 262 -4.03 9.27 1.12
CA HIS A 262 -4.62 7.95 0.87
C HIS A 262 -6.15 8.01 0.84
N MET A 263 -6.78 8.71 1.78
CA MET A 263 -8.24 8.94 1.77
C MET A 263 -8.71 9.63 0.49
N TRP A 264 -7.99 10.66 0.03
CA TRP A 264 -8.33 11.34 -1.23
C TRP A 264 -8.18 10.43 -2.45
N PHE A 265 -7.18 9.56 -2.47
CA PHE A 265 -7.02 8.55 -3.51
C PHE A 265 -8.22 7.60 -3.55
N ILE A 266 -8.57 6.99 -2.42
CA ILE A 266 -9.71 6.07 -2.34
C ILE A 266 -11.01 6.76 -2.75
N LYS A 267 -11.26 8.00 -2.29
CA LYS A 267 -12.44 8.77 -2.69
C LYS A 267 -12.47 9.05 -4.19
N TRP A 268 -11.33 9.45 -4.78
CA TRP A 268 -11.23 9.70 -6.21
C TRP A 268 -11.55 8.43 -7.00
N LYS A 269 -10.91 7.31 -6.67
CA LYS A 269 -11.09 6.03 -7.38
C LYS A 269 -12.48 5.43 -7.16
N PHE A 270 -13.07 5.59 -5.98
CA PHE A 270 -14.47 5.24 -5.72
C PHE A 270 -15.43 5.96 -6.67
N LEU A 271 -15.26 7.27 -6.87
CA LEU A 271 -16.11 8.06 -7.77
C LEU A 271 -15.93 7.63 -9.23
N GLU A 272 -14.69 7.37 -9.68
CA GLU A 272 -14.43 6.84 -11.02
C GLU A 272 -15.02 5.45 -11.24
N ALA A 273 -14.87 4.55 -10.25
CA ALA A 273 -15.43 3.22 -10.29
C ALA A 273 -16.97 3.26 -10.36
N LYS A 274 -17.59 4.13 -9.57
CA LYS A 274 -19.05 4.33 -9.58
C LYS A 274 -19.54 4.86 -10.92
N ALA A 275 -18.81 5.81 -11.51
CA ALA A 275 -19.10 6.32 -12.85
C ALA A 275 -18.99 5.22 -13.91
N ALA A 276 -17.94 4.38 -13.86
CA ALA A 276 -17.75 3.26 -14.76
C ALA A 276 -18.88 2.21 -14.65
N ALA A 277 -19.28 1.88 -13.42
CA ALA A 277 -20.34 0.91 -13.15
C ALA A 277 -21.68 1.38 -13.74
N TYR A 278 -22.09 2.62 -13.46
CA TYR A 278 -23.31 3.19 -14.03
C TYR A 278 -23.23 3.33 -15.55
N TYR A 279 -22.08 3.71 -16.11
CA TYR A 279 -21.92 3.80 -17.55
C TYR A 279 -22.17 2.46 -18.24
N TYR A 280 -21.49 1.38 -17.81
CA TYR A 280 -21.67 0.07 -18.42
C TYR A 280 -23.02 -0.56 -18.09
N HIS A 281 -23.59 -0.28 -16.92
CA HIS A 281 -24.94 -0.71 -16.58
C HIS A 281 -25.98 -0.05 -17.48
N GLY A 282 -25.90 1.28 -17.67
CA GLY A 282 -26.75 2.05 -18.58
C GLY A 282 -26.66 1.54 -20.02
N LEU A 283 -25.46 1.18 -20.50
CA LEU A 283 -25.29 0.56 -21.83
C LEU A 283 -26.01 -0.79 -21.97
N VAL A 284 -26.14 -1.56 -20.88
CA VAL A 284 -26.90 -2.82 -20.91
C VAL A 284 -28.40 -2.53 -20.89
N LEU A 285 -28.87 -1.63 -20.03
CA LEU A 285 -30.28 -1.23 -19.98
C LEU A 285 -30.76 -0.65 -21.31
N ASP A 286 -29.93 0.14 -21.98
CA ASP A 286 -30.22 0.76 -23.27
C ASP A 286 -30.50 -0.25 -24.40
N LYS A 287 -30.11 -1.52 -24.22
CA LYS A 287 -30.45 -2.61 -25.16
C LYS A 287 -31.84 -3.20 -24.94
N GLY A 288 -32.52 -2.85 -23.84
CA GLY A 288 -33.90 -3.22 -23.60
C GLY A 288 -34.85 -2.59 -24.61
N SER A 289 -35.99 -3.23 -24.82
CA SER A 289 -37.03 -2.74 -25.76
C SER A 289 -38.09 -1.86 -25.11
N GLU A 290 -38.15 -1.83 -23.78
CA GLU A 290 -39.17 -1.09 -23.04
C GLU A 290 -38.76 0.38 -22.81
N PRO A 291 -39.69 1.35 -22.87
CA PRO A 291 -39.39 2.75 -22.59
C PRO A 291 -38.73 2.98 -21.21
N THR A 292 -39.14 2.22 -20.20
CA THR A 292 -38.58 2.23 -18.84
C THR A 292 -37.09 1.87 -18.80
N CYS A 293 -36.64 0.96 -19.68
CA CYS A 293 -35.23 0.62 -19.84
C CYS A 293 -34.42 1.82 -20.35
N HIS A 294 -34.96 2.55 -21.32
CA HIS A 294 -34.32 3.75 -21.87
C HIS A 294 -34.25 4.89 -20.86
N ILE A 295 -35.31 5.08 -20.06
CA ILE A 295 -35.31 6.07 -18.98
C ILE A 295 -34.23 5.73 -17.96
N SER A 296 -34.21 4.48 -17.48
CA SER A 296 -33.20 3.99 -16.53
C SER A 296 -31.79 4.14 -17.08
N ALA A 297 -31.58 3.86 -18.37
CA ALA A 297 -30.30 4.03 -19.04
C ALA A 297 -29.84 5.50 -19.04
N VAL A 298 -30.73 6.46 -19.37
CA VAL A 298 -30.39 7.89 -19.32
C VAL A 298 -30.04 8.34 -17.91
N CYS A 299 -30.82 7.91 -16.91
CA CYS A 299 -30.51 8.17 -15.49
C CYS A 299 -29.10 7.68 -15.12
N CYS A 300 -28.72 6.47 -15.54
CA CYS A 300 -27.37 5.96 -15.35
C CYS A 300 -26.30 6.82 -16.05
N PHE A 301 -26.53 7.25 -17.30
CA PHE A 301 -25.54 8.05 -18.03
C PHE A 301 -25.35 9.45 -17.44
N LEU A 302 -26.43 10.10 -17.01
CA LEU A 302 -26.37 11.39 -16.32
C LEU A 302 -25.64 11.27 -14.98
N ALA A 303 -25.97 10.25 -14.17
CA ALA A 303 -25.26 9.97 -12.92
C ALA A 303 -23.77 9.69 -13.15
N ALA A 304 -23.43 8.87 -14.15
CA ALA A 304 -22.05 8.59 -14.51
C ALA A 304 -21.28 9.86 -14.89
N GLN A 305 -21.92 10.79 -15.62
CA GLN A 305 -21.32 12.07 -15.99
C GLN A 305 -21.07 12.96 -14.77
N GLU A 306 -22.03 13.08 -13.86
CA GLU A 306 -21.89 13.86 -12.64
C GLU A 306 -20.78 13.30 -11.73
N LEU A 307 -20.78 11.99 -11.50
CA LEU A 307 -19.75 11.29 -10.73
C LEU A 307 -18.34 11.51 -11.31
N LEU A 308 -18.22 11.52 -12.64
CA LEU A 308 -16.96 11.80 -13.32
C LEU A 308 -16.50 13.26 -13.16
N VAL A 309 -17.42 14.21 -13.05
CA VAL A 309 -17.09 15.61 -12.73
C VAL A 309 -16.59 15.72 -11.29
N GLU A 310 -17.24 15.03 -10.35
CA GLU A 310 -16.81 14.99 -8.96
C GLU A 310 -15.47 14.27 -8.77
N SER A 311 -15.23 13.19 -9.52
CA SER A 311 -13.98 12.44 -9.45
C SER A 311 -12.78 13.31 -9.82
N LYS A 312 -12.92 14.19 -10.81
CA LYS A 312 -11.87 15.17 -11.17
C LYS A 312 -11.53 16.10 -10.02
N LYS A 313 -12.51 16.55 -9.24
CA LYS A 313 -12.28 17.38 -8.06
C LYS A 313 -11.51 16.61 -6.99
N ALA A 314 -11.91 15.35 -6.75
CA ALA A 314 -11.22 14.47 -5.80
C ALA A 314 -9.77 14.15 -6.24
N CYS A 315 -9.54 13.94 -7.55
CA CYS A 315 -8.20 13.77 -8.13
C CYS A 315 -7.30 14.99 -7.85
N ILE A 316 -7.83 16.21 -8.01
CA ILE A 316 -7.09 17.44 -7.68
C ILE A 316 -6.75 17.47 -6.18
N SER A 317 -7.71 17.16 -5.30
CA SER A 317 -7.46 17.08 -3.86
C SER A 317 -6.37 16.05 -3.50
N PHE A 318 -6.37 14.89 -4.17
CA PHE A 318 -5.33 13.89 -4.04
C PHE A 318 -3.96 14.42 -4.48
N CYS A 319 -3.88 15.08 -5.65
CA CYS A 319 -2.63 15.60 -6.19
C CYS A 319 -2.02 16.69 -5.30
N LEU A 320 -2.86 17.55 -4.71
CA LEU A 320 -2.45 18.64 -3.83
C LEU A 320 -2.13 18.19 -2.41
N ALA A 321 -2.62 17.03 -1.97
CA ALA A 321 -2.28 16.48 -0.66
C ALA A 321 -0.81 16.03 -0.61
N THR A 322 -0.12 16.34 0.49
CA THR A 322 1.29 16.00 0.69
C THR A 322 1.50 14.48 0.72
N PRO A 323 2.53 13.95 0.02
CA PRO A 323 3.45 14.65 -0.87
C PRO A 323 2.75 15.02 -2.19
N VAL A 324 3.02 16.23 -2.70
CA VAL A 324 2.41 16.70 -3.96
C VAL A 324 2.80 15.77 -5.11
N THR A 325 1.81 15.34 -5.89
CA THR A 325 1.99 14.46 -7.06
C THR A 325 1.47 15.16 -8.31
N ARG A 326 2.00 14.79 -9.48
CA ARG A 326 1.46 15.27 -10.74
C ARG A 326 0.11 14.60 -10.97
N ALA A 327 -0.82 15.32 -11.58
CA ALA A 327 -2.03 14.70 -12.09
C ALA A 327 -1.63 13.58 -13.07
N PRO A 328 -2.06 12.32 -12.85
CA PRO A 328 -1.75 11.25 -13.78
C PRO A 328 -2.34 11.57 -15.14
N PRO A 329 -1.62 11.29 -16.24
CA PRO A 329 -2.22 11.34 -17.56
C PRO A 329 -3.36 10.33 -17.62
N LEU A 330 -4.43 10.65 -18.36
CA LEU A 330 -5.49 9.69 -18.60
C LEU A 330 -4.95 8.51 -19.42
N TRP A 331 -5.13 7.30 -18.90
CA TRP A 331 -4.72 6.06 -19.56
C TRP A 331 -5.78 4.96 -19.35
N GLY A 332 -5.61 3.83 -20.04
CA GLY A 332 -6.41 2.62 -19.85
C GLY A 332 -7.93 2.87 -19.90
N ALA A 333 -8.64 2.28 -18.94
CA ALA A 333 -10.09 2.40 -18.83
C ALA A 333 -10.55 3.86 -18.65
N MET A 334 -9.86 4.64 -17.83
CA MET A 334 -10.28 6.01 -17.52
C MET A 334 -10.17 6.95 -18.72
N LYS A 335 -9.19 6.76 -19.60
CA LYS A 335 -9.13 7.51 -20.86
C LYS A 335 -10.38 7.28 -21.71
N HIS A 336 -10.79 6.03 -21.86
CA HIS A 336 -11.99 5.67 -22.64
C HIS A 336 -13.26 6.25 -22.01
N LEU A 337 -13.43 6.08 -20.70
CA LEU A 337 -14.61 6.53 -19.97
C LEU A 337 -14.74 8.06 -19.96
N HIS A 338 -13.63 8.78 -19.80
CA HIS A 338 -13.63 10.25 -19.84
C HIS A 338 -14.08 10.82 -21.18
N GLN A 339 -13.83 10.09 -22.27
CA GLN A 339 -14.32 10.47 -23.60
C GLN A 339 -15.78 10.04 -23.79
N LYS A 340 -16.11 8.79 -23.45
CA LYS A 340 -17.39 8.20 -23.83
C LYS A 340 -18.56 8.55 -22.92
N ILE A 341 -18.34 8.74 -21.62
CA ILE A 341 -19.43 9.07 -20.70
C ILE A 341 -20.14 10.38 -21.11
N PRO A 342 -19.45 11.52 -21.31
CA PRO A 342 -20.13 12.77 -21.69
C PRO A 342 -20.79 12.69 -23.07
N GLU A 343 -20.14 12.02 -24.04
CA GLU A 343 -20.68 11.81 -25.39
C GLU A 343 -21.99 11.02 -25.37
N VAL A 344 -22.01 9.89 -24.64
CA VAL A 344 -23.20 9.04 -24.53
C VAL A 344 -24.29 9.73 -23.71
N ALA A 345 -23.96 10.36 -22.59
CA ALA A 345 -24.92 11.06 -21.75
C ALA A 345 -25.66 12.16 -22.53
N SER A 346 -24.92 13.02 -23.23
CA SER A 346 -25.49 14.09 -24.06
C SER A 346 -26.39 13.56 -25.18
N ARG A 347 -25.90 12.56 -25.94
CA ARG A 347 -26.66 11.98 -27.04
C ARG A 347 -27.93 11.28 -26.58
N LYS A 348 -27.86 10.53 -25.46
CA LYS A 348 -28.98 9.75 -24.95
C LYS A 348 -30.02 10.62 -24.24
N SER A 349 -29.59 11.67 -23.53
CA SER A 349 -30.52 12.64 -22.96
C SER A 349 -31.28 13.42 -24.04
N GLN A 350 -30.65 13.75 -25.17
CA GLN A 350 -31.34 14.36 -26.31
C GLN A 350 -32.34 13.40 -26.95
N MET A 351 -31.99 12.13 -27.10
CA MET A 351 -32.86 11.15 -27.76
C MET A 351 -34.07 10.74 -26.91
N TYR A 352 -33.90 10.60 -25.60
CA TYR A 352 -34.93 10.09 -24.69
C TYR A 352 -35.43 11.10 -23.66
N GLY A 353 -35.01 12.37 -23.75
CA GLY A 353 -35.37 13.42 -22.79
C GLY A 353 -36.88 13.60 -22.64
N TYR A 354 -37.64 13.40 -23.72
CA TYR A 354 -39.10 13.44 -23.68
C TYR A 354 -39.72 12.39 -22.75
N LEU A 355 -39.06 11.23 -22.56
CA LEU A 355 -39.53 10.19 -21.65
C LEU A 355 -39.35 10.60 -20.18
N LEU A 356 -38.24 11.29 -19.87
CA LEU A 356 -37.97 11.82 -18.52
C LEU A 356 -38.99 12.89 -18.12
N GLU A 357 -39.40 13.74 -19.05
CA GLU A 357 -40.40 14.79 -18.82
C GLU A 357 -41.80 14.19 -18.55
N GLN A 358 -42.13 13.07 -19.22
CA GLN A 358 -43.42 12.38 -19.06
C GLN A 358 -43.56 11.67 -17.72
N GLU A 359 -42.47 11.14 -17.15
CA GLU A 359 -42.50 10.31 -15.94
C GLU A 359 -42.48 11.10 -14.61
N LYS A 360 -42.54 12.44 -14.65
CA LYS A 360 -42.48 13.34 -13.45
C LYS A 360 -41.37 12.93 -12.47
N ALA A 361 -40.14 13.14 -12.93
CA ALA A 361 -38.85 12.84 -12.28
C ALA A 361 -38.81 12.88 -10.73
N LEU A 362 -38.91 11.69 -10.13
CA LEU A 362 -38.21 11.29 -8.90
C LEU A 362 -37.95 9.77 -9.01
N GLN A 363 -37.15 9.36 -10.01
CA GLN A 363 -36.65 7.99 -10.05
C GLN A 363 -35.33 7.91 -9.30
N SER A 364 -35.30 7.05 -8.28
CA SER A 364 -34.05 6.59 -7.67
C SER A 364 -33.17 5.95 -8.75
N LEU A 365 -31.85 6.14 -8.66
CA LEU A 365 -30.94 5.50 -9.60
C LEU A 365 -31.14 3.98 -9.60
N PRO A 366 -31.07 3.32 -10.78
CA PRO A 366 -31.15 1.87 -10.86
C PRO A 366 -30.11 1.22 -9.96
N GLU A 367 -30.50 0.16 -9.26
CA GLU A 367 -29.57 -0.61 -8.44
C GLU A 367 -28.51 -1.27 -9.32
N LEU A 368 -27.25 -1.13 -8.91
CA LEU A 368 -26.15 -1.77 -9.60
C LEU A 368 -26.11 -3.26 -9.22
N PRO A 369 -25.79 -4.17 -10.18
CA PRO A 369 -25.70 -5.59 -9.88
C PRO A 369 -24.54 -5.86 -8.91
N ASP A 370 -24.77 -6.77 -7.97
CA ASP A 370 -23.76 -7.29 -7.08
C ASP A 370 -23.06 -8.50 -7.72
N PHE A 371 -21.76 -8.41 -7.92
CA PHE A 371 -20.95 -9.46 -8.57
C PHE A 371 -19.94 -10.03 -7.59
N GLN A 372 -19.68 -11.33 -7.70
CA GLN A 372 -18.57 -11.95 -6.99
C GLN A 372 -17.23 -11.38 -7.47
N LEU A 373 -16.41 -10.98 -6.50
CA LEU A 373 -15.06 -10.47 -6.73
C LEU A 373 -14.13 -11.53 -7.30
N SER A 374 -13.49 -11.22 -8.43
CA SER A 374 -12.62 -12.15 -9.16
C SER A 374 -11.20 -12.18 -8.62
N LEU A 375 -10.65 -11.02 -8.28
CA LEU A 375 -9.28 -10.92 -7.76
C LEU A 375 -9.26 -11.16 -6.26
N ARG A 376 -8.21 -11.84 -5.80
CA ARG A 376 -7.95 -12.09 -4.39
C ARG A 376 -6.47 -11.85 -4.12
N PRO A 377 -6.10 -11.50 -2.87
CA PRO A 377 -4.70 -11.46 -2.47
C PRO A 377 -4.01 -12.79 -2.80
N ASP A 378 -2.76 -12.74 -3.23
CA ASP A 378 -1.95 -13.95 -3.34
C ASP A 378 -1.65 -14.51 -1.95
N ASP A 379 -1.58 -15.83 -1.82
CA ASP A 379 -1.14 -16.46 -0.58
C ASP A 379 0.31 -16.06 -0.29
N TYR A 380 0.57 -15.63 0.93
CA TYR A 380 1.91 -15.30 1.41
C TYR A 380 2.24 -16.06 2.68
N GLU A 381 3.39 -16.72 2.67
CA GLU A 381 3.97 -17.42 3.81
C GLU A 381 5.32 -16.81 4.15
N LEU A 382 5.65 -16.77 5.45
CA LEU A 382 6.96 -16.34 5.90
C LEU A 382 8.05 -17.32 5.44
N PRO A 383 9.27 -16.84 5.18
CA PRO A 383 10.39 -17.73 4.90
C PRO A 383 10.68 -18.64 6.10
N ALA A 384 11.36 -19.76 5.85
CA ALA A 384 11.85 -20.63 6.90
C ALA A 384 12.76 -19.85 7.88
N ILE A 385 12.67 -20.21 9.17
CA ILE A 385 13.53 -19.64 10.18
C ILE A 385 15.00 -19.98 9.88
N ASP A 386 15.88 -19.01 10.10
CA ASP A 386 17.30 -19.19 9.85
C ASP A 386 17.88 -20.29 10.75
N PRO A 387 18.64 -21.27 10.20
CA PRO A 387 19.26 -22.34 10.99
C PRO A 387 20.21 -21.86 12.09
N ALA A 388 20.65 -20.59 12.04
CA ALA A 388 21.45 -20.01 13.13
C ALA A 388 20.70 -19.97 14.48
N TRP A 389 19.37 -20.13 14.49
CA TRP A 389 18.59 -20.31 15.73
C TRP A 389 18.71 -21.72 16.33
N ASP A 390 19.08 -22.72 15.51
CA ASP A 390 19.23 -24.13 15.91
C ASP A 390 20.65 -24.50 16.35
N SER A 391 21.64 -23.61 16.19
CA SER A 391 23.00 -23.86 16.66
C SER A 391 23.01 -23.97 18.19
N GLY A 392 23.18 -25.19 18.69
CA GLY A 392 22.83 -25.59 20.05
C GLY A 392 23.49 -24.82 21.19
N ASN A 393 22.75 -24.78 22.31
CA ASN A 393 23.07 -24.23 23.63
C ASN A 393 22.58 -22.80 23.91
N TRP A 394 21.26 -22.59 23.82
CA TRP A 394 20.57 -21.54 24.58
C TRP A 394 20.75 -21.70 26.11
N GLU A 395 20.96 -22.93 26.55
CA GLU A 395 21.27 -23.29 27.93
C GLU A 395 22.77 -23.17 28.19
N LYS A 396 23.17 -22.22 29.05
CA LYS A 396 24.40 -22.15 29.90
C LYS A 396 25.13 -20.79 29.97
N GLN A 397 24.50 -19.66 29.68
CA GLN A 397 25.09 -18.35 30.06
C GLN A 397 24.24 -17.48 31.00
N GLY A 398 22.97 -17.84 31.26
CA GLY A 398 22.07 -17.04 32.11
C GLY A 398 21.71 -17.62 33.49
N GLN A 399 22.12 -18.86 33.81
CA GLN A 399 21.82 -19.50 35.10
C GLN A 399 23.10 -19.71 35.93
N GLN A 400 23.73 -18.61 36.35
CA GLN A 400 24.43 -18.60 37.63
C GLN A 400 23.47 -17.97 38.64
N PRO A 401 23.04 -18.69 39.70
CA PRO A 401 22.27 -18.07 40.75
C PRO A 401 23.16 -17.02 41.42
N LEU A 402 22.65 -15.80 41.55
CA LEU A 402 23.25 -14.62 42.20
C LEU A 402 23.51 -14.78 43.72
N LYS A 403 23.76 -16.01 44.21
CA LYS A 403 23.89 -16.31 45.65
C LYS A 403 25.30 -16.61 46.15
N ASP A 404 26.30 -16.77 45.30
CA ASP A 404 27.65 -17.18 45.74
C ASP A 404 28.64 -16.01 45.98
N HIS A 405 28.15 -14.78 46.15
CA HIS A 405 29.00 -13.61 46.43
C HIS A 405 28.62 -12.83 47.70
N LEU A 406 27.90 -13.44 48.65
CA LEU A 406 27.48 -12.77 49.89
C LEU A 406 27.84 -13.49 51.19
N ASN A 407 28.71 -14.50 51.19
CA ASN A 407 29.06 -15.24 52.41
C ASN A 407 30.53 -15.22 52.84
N ASP A 408 31.41 -14.42 52.23
CA ASP A 408 32.83 -14.34 52.64
C ASP A 408 33.15 -13.04 53.42
N SER A 409 32.31 -12.64 54.38
CA SER A 409 32.57 -11.45 55.19
C SER A 409 31.84 -11.51 56.54
N GLU A 410 32.13 -12.51 57.38
CA GLU A 410 31.95 -12.43 58.83
C GLU A 410 32.49 -13.73 59.45
N ASP A 411 33.77 -13.75 59.81
CA ASP A 411 34.33 -14.48 60.95
C ASP A 411 35.84 -14.27 61.03
N GLU A 412 36.26 -13.20 61.72
CA GLU A 412 37.57 -13.11 62.38
C GLU A 412 37.46 -12.06 63.50
N ILE A 413 36.85 -12.46 64.62
CA ILE A 413 37.11 -11.85 65.93
C ILE A 413 37.96 -12.87 66.68
N GLU A 414 39.29 -12.75 66.58
CA GLU A 414 40.20 -13.40 67.51
C GLU A 414 40.37 -12.51 68.75
N THR A 415 40.04 -13.13 69.88
CA THR A 415 40.40 -12.76 71.24
C THR A 415 41.91 -12.78 71.47
N GLU A 416 42.47 -11.67 71.98
CA GLU A 416 43.23 -11.59 73.24
C GLU A 416 43.58 -10.13 73.59
#